data_AF-A0A7C1MNV8-F1
#
_entry.id   AF-A0A7C1MNV8-F1
#
_cell.length_a   1.000
_cell.length_b   1.000
_cell.length_c   1.000
_cell.angle_alpha   90.00
_cell.angle_beta   90.00
_cell.angle_gamma   90.00
#
_symmetry.space_group_name_H-M   'P 1'
#
loop_
_entity.id
_entity.type
_entity.pdbx_description
1 polymer ?
#
loop_
_entity_poly.entity_id
_entity_poly.type
_entity_poly.pdbx_seq_one_letter_code
_entity_poly.pdbx_strand_id
1 'polypeptide(L)'
;MEKTKKGKNNFYIKFLLAVSVIIYFIFGFNHLTKFITSDEHYWVYDRVPQYWEAISNQKWKKTRVNDKPGITLAYVSGIGLLWDKTPRDHMIKDDTTLSAYHSERTEKLNLTFRLPILIFNGFFVLVLFWLIKKVTENDWIALLSSVLMLLSPILLGISQIVNPDSLLWGFSTASIFAFLAFIKTSTPPHQYEKNNDINISEQLHDKNKQHWCGGKRKFAILSSIFLGLALLTKYVAAILFPFLFLVILFYFLLTLSDQIGNTEKSKKKILELSVAYFAIVVGYLVVFSLLMPAVFIRSKYLWTGTIGYEGLGNIFWIVAGLNFFLIMDCEIFEGKVAKFLLKNLKFLKNILPRIFYIFLIVLTLFVLVNWISGN
;
A
#
# COMPACT_ATOMS: atom_id res chain seq x y z
N MET A 1 37.61 -12.68 -5.84
CA MET A 1 36.63 -13.68 -5.36
C MET A 1 35.29 -13.10 -4.88
N GLU A 2 35.21 -11.84 -4.46
CA GLU A 2 33.95 -11.29 -3.89
C GLU A 2 32.91 -10.87 -4.96
N LYS A 3 33.37 -10.34 -6.10
CA LYS A 3 32.50 -10.01 -7.26
C LYS A 3 31.77 -11.24 -7.83
N THR A 4 32.42 -12.41 -7.81
CA THR A 4 31.83 -13.65 -8.32
C THR A 4 30.76 -14.22 -7.37
N LYS A 5 30.90 -14.04 -6.05
CA LYS A 5 29.86 -14.42 -5.07
C LYS A 5 28.60 -13.54 -5.19
N LYS A 6 28.76 -12.23 -5.38
CA LYS A 6 27.63 -11.29 -5.53
C LYS A 6 26.79 -11.58 -6.79
N GLY A 7 27.43 -11.97 -7.89
CA GLY A 7 26.76 -12.36 -9.13
C GLY A 7 25.89 -13.62 -8.96
N LYS A 8 26.42 -14.65 -8.30
CA LYS A 8 25.70 -15.91 -8.03
C LYS A 8 24.45 -15.70 -7.16
N ASN A 9 24.56 -14.92 -6.07
CA ASN A 9 23.41 -14.65 -5.19
C ASN A 9 22.24 -13.96 -5.92
N ASN A 10 22.54 -12.98 -6.78
CA ASN A 10 21.52 -12.27 -7.55
C ASN A 10 20.77 -13.20 -8.52
N PHE A 11 21.47 -14.19 -9.11
CA PHE A 11 20.83 -15.19 -9.95
C PHE A 11 19.81 -16.03 -9.17
N TYR A 12 20.20 -16.58 -8.01
CA TYR A 12 19.29 -17.39 -7.19
C TYR A 12 18.05 -16.62 -6.74
N ILE A 13 18.20 -15.36 -6.31
CA ILE A 13 17.07 -14.54 -5.88
C ILE A 13 16.08 -14.30 -7.03
N LYS A 14 16.57 -13.96 -8.22
CA LYS A 14 15.71 -13.77 -9.41
C LYS A 14 15.03 -15.07 -9.83
N PHE A 15 15.78 -16.17 -9.82
CA PHE A 15 15.26 -17.50 -10.15
C PHE A 15 14.14 -17.90 -9.19
N LEU A 16 14.37 -17.81 -7.88
CA LEU A 16 13.37 -18.15 -6.86
C LEU A 16 12.13 -17.27 -6.96
N LEU A 17 12.31 -15.95 -7.17
CA LEU A 17 11.19 -15.04 -7.36
C LEU A 17 10.35 -15.43 -8.60
N ALA A 18 11.00 -15.75 -9.72
CA ALA A 18 10.32 -16.21 -10.93
C ALA A 18 9.58 -17.53 -10.71
N VAL A 19 10.21 -18.49 -10.03
CA VAL A 19 9.57 -19.77 -9.66
C VAL A 19 8.34 -19.53 -8.79
N SER A 20 8.40 -18.64 -7.80
CA SER A 20 7.24 -18.32 -6.97
C SER A 20 6.10 -17.68 -7.76
N VAL A 21 6.40 -16.82 -8.73
CA VAL A 21 5.39 -16.26 -9.65
C VAL A 21 4.77 -17.35 -10.52
N ILE A 22 5.55 -18.30 -11.02
CA ILE A 22 5.03 -19.44 -11.77
C ILE A 22 4.11 -20.30 -10.89
N ILE A 23 4.54 -20.63 -9.67
CA ILE A 23 3.74 -21.41 -8.71
C ILE A 23 2.42 -20.70 -8.39
N TYR A 24 2.46 -19.38 -8.16
CA TYR A 24 1.26 -18.57 -7.97
C TYR A 24 0.29 -18.69 -9.13
N PHE A 25 0.77 -18.60 -10.37
CA PHE A 25 -0.09 -18.76 -11.54
C PHE A 25 -0.63 -20.18 -11.65
N ILE A 26 0.18 -21.21 -11.41
CA ILE A 26 -0.30 -22.61 -11.43
C ILE A 26 -1.48 -22.79 -10.48
N PHE A 27 -1.37 -22.32 -9.24
CA PHE A 27 -2.46 -22.40 -8.28
C PHE A 27 -3.61 -21.43 -8.61
N GLY A 28 -3.30 -20.24 -9.10
CA GLY A 28 -4.27 -19.19 -9.45
C GLY A 28 -5.14 -19.54 -10.65
N PHE A 29 -4.59 -20.29 -11.61
CA PHE A 29 -5.35 -20.82 -12.74
C PHE A 29 -6.20 -22.03 -12.35
N ASN A 30 -5.80 -22.77 -11.31
CA ASN A 30 -6.57 -23.91 -10.85
C ASN A 30 -7.96 -23.48 -10.38
N HIS A 31 -9.00 -24.05 -11.00
CA HIS A 31 -10.41 -23.74 -10.76
C HIS A 31 -10.84 -22.27 -10.92
N LEU A 32 -10.04 -21.41 -11.57
CA LEU A 32 -10.33 -19.98 -11.73
C LEU A 32 -11.73 -19.67 -12.27
N THR A 33 -12.30 -20.58 -13.08
CA THR A 33 -13.61 -20.40 -13.73
C THR A 33 -14.74 -21.19 -13.08
N LYS A 34 -14.42 -22.12 -12.18
CA LYS A 34 -15.31 -23.24 -11.77
C LYS A 34 -16.18 -22.95 -10.55
N PHE A 35 -16.21 -21.71 -10.07
CA PHE A 35 -16.97 -21.31 -8.89
C PHE A 35 -17.55 -19.90 -9.04
N ILE A 36 -18.64 -19.63 -8.33
CA ILE A 36 -19.26 -18.31 -8.20
C ILE A 36 -19.13 -17.89 -6.74
N THR A 37 -18.85 -16.61 -6.49
CA THR A 37 -18.77 -16.07 -5.13
C THR A 37 -19.81 -15.02 -4.88
N SER A 38 -20.19 -14.86 -3.60
CA SER A 38 -21.04 -13.77 -3.15
C SER A 38 -20.46 -12.42 -3.57
N ASP A 39 -21.36 -11.47 -3.85
CA ASP A 39 -21.09 -10.09 -4.28
C ASP A 39 -20.38 -9.87 -5.63
N GLU A 40 -19.81 -10.91 -6.25
CA GLU A 40 -19.07 -10.76 -7.51
C GLU A 40 -19.99 -10.30 -8.65
N HIS A 41 -21.22 -10.80 -8.67
CA HIS A 41 -22.25 -10.43 -9.64
C HIS A 41 -22.53 -8.91 -9.65
N TYR A 42 -22.53 -8.23 -8.49
CA TYR A 42 -22.70 -6.77 -8.46
C TYR A 42 -21.56 -6.04 -9.18
N TRP A 43 -20.35 -6.59 -9.16
CA TRP A 43 -19.21 -5.99 -9.85
C TRP A 43 -19.24 -6.30 -11.33
N VAL A 44 -19.42 -7.57 -11.69
CA VAL A 44 -19.34 -8.04 -13.07
C VAL A 44 -20.55 -7.56 -13.89
N TYR A 45 -21.76 -7.55 -13.32
CA TYR A 45 -22.98 -7.25 -14.08
C TYR A 45 -23.35 -5.78 -14.08
N ASP A 46 -23.01 -5.05 -13.02
CA ASP A 46 -23.50 -3.69 -12.81
C ASP A 46 -22.38 -2.67 -12.76
N ARG A 47 -21.52 -2.75 -11.74
CA ARG A 47 -20.62 -1.64 -11.40
C ARG A 47 -19.51 -1.46 -12.44
N VAL A 48 -18.87 -2.53 -12.89
CA VAL A 48 -17.80 -2.45 -13.90
C VAL A 48 -18.37 -1.99 -15.26
N PRO A 49 -19.43 -2.60 -15.82
CA PRO A 49 -20.08 -2.09 -17.03
C PRO A 49 -20.53 -0.63 -16.91
N GLN A 50 -21.19 -0.25 -15.80
CA GLN A 50 -21.66 1.11 -15.57
C GLN A 50 -20.51 2.12 -15.58
N TYR A 51 -19.36 1.80 -14.97
CA TYR A 51 -18.19 2.69 -14.96
C TYR A 51 -17.75 3.00 -16.39
N TRP A 52 -17.55 1.97 -17.20
CA TRP A 52 -17.06 2.12 -18.57
C TRP A 52 -18.09 2.75 -19.51
N GLU A 53 -19.37 2.44 -19.35
CA GLU A 53 -20.45 3.13 -20.06
C GLU A 53 -20.46 4.63 -19.72
N ALA A 54 -20.27 4.98 -18.44
CA ALA A 54 -20.22 6.36 -17.99
C ALA A 54 -19.01 7.11 -18.56
N ILE A 55 -17.83 6.46 -18.62
CA ILE A 55 -16.63 7.03 -19.24
C ILE A 55 -16.85 7.23 -20.74
N SER A 56 -17.29 6.20 -21.46
CA SER A 56 -17.51 6.24 -22.92
C SER A 56 -18.52 7.32 -23.33
N ASN A 57 -19.56 7.51 -22.53
CA ASN A 57 -20.61 8.50 -22.80
C ASN A 57 -20.37 9.85 -22.12
N GLN A 58 -19.18 10.07 -21.54
CA GLN A 58 -18.82 11.30 -20.81
C GLN A 58 -19.81 11.66 -19.68
N LYS A 59 -20.54 10.68 -19.13
CA LYS A 59 -21.46 10.84 -18.00
C LYS A 59 -20.69 10.78 -16.69
N TRP A 60 -19.75 11.71 -16.48
CA TRP A 60 -18.76 11.65 -15.37
C TRP A 60 -19.39 11.47 -13.99
N LYS A 61 -20.56 12.06 -13.71
CA LYS A 61 -21.28 11.86 -12.45
C LYS A 61 -21.57 10.38 -12.15
N LYS A 62 -21.81 9.56 -13.18
CA LYS A 62 -22.10 8.13 -13.08
C LYS A 62 -20.86 7.24 -12.91
N THR A 63 -19.66 7.80 -12.97
CA THR A 63 -18.42 7.05 -12.67
C THR A 63 -18.28 6.72 -11.18
N ARG A 64 -19.13 7.30 -10.32
CA ARG A 64 -19.35 6.80 -8.96
C ARG A 64 -20.34 5.64 -9.04
N VAL A 65 -19.82 4.41 -9.11
CA VAL A 65 -20.61 3.21 -9.40
C VAL A 65 -21.27 2.58 -8.19
N ASN A 66 -20.81 2.91 -6.98
CA ASN A 66 -21.36 2.35 -5.76
C ASN A 66 -21.11 3.31 -4.57
N ASP A 67 -21.59 2.91 -3.38
CA ASP A 67 -21.16 3.48 -2.11
C ASP A 67 -19.64 3.40 -2.00
N LYS A 68 -19.05 2.20 -2.15
CA LYS A 68 -17.61 1.92 -2.22
C LYS A 68 -17.04 2.31 -3.59
N PRO A 69 -15.81 2.85 -3.71
CA PRO A 69 -15.30 3.33 -5.00
C PRO A 69 -15.16 2.24 -6.05
N GLY A 70 -14.38 1.18 -5.77
CA GLY A 70 -14.14 0.06 -6.69
C GLY A 70 -13.65 0.45 -8.08
N ILE A 71 -13.05 1.63 -8.21
CA ILE A 71 -12.64 2.23 -9.47
C ILE A 71 -11.45 1.47 -10.04
N THR A 72 -10.45 1.15 -9.21
CA THR A 72 -9.29 0.34 -9.63
C THR A 72 -9.70 -1.05 -10.11
N LEU A 73 -10.71 -1.66 -9.47
CA LEU A 73 -11.26 -2.94 -9.92
C LEU A 73 -11.93 -2.78 -11.29
N ALA A 74 -12.68 -1.70 -11.51
CA ALA A 74 -13.26 -1.41 -12.82
C ALA A 74 -12.18 -1.22 -13.90
N TYR A 75 -11.06 -0.58 -13.58
CA TYR A 75 -9.92 -0.47 -14.50
C TYR A 75 -9.30 -1.83 -14.85
N VAL A 76 -9.02 -2.68 -13.85
CA VAL A 76 -8.32 -3.95 -14.06
C VAL A 76 -9.26 -5.01 -14.64
N SER A 77 -10.39 -5.25 -14.00
CA SER A 77 -11.34 -6.29 -14.39
C SER A 77 -12.17 -5.89 -15.61
N GLY A 78 -12.41 -4.59 -15.83
CA GLY A 78 -13.16 -4.09 -16.98
C GLY A 78 -12.48 -4.30 -18.33
N ILE A 79 -11.20 -4.70 -18.35
CA ILE A 79 -10.55 -5.24 -19.56
C ILE A 79 -11.37 -6.41 -20.13
N GLY A 80 -12.08 -7.16 -19.27
CA GLY A 80 -13.00 -8.22 -19.68
C GLY A 80 -14.13 -7.76 -20.61
N LEU A 81 -14.57 -6.50 -20.53
CA LEU A 81 -15.62 -5.95 -21.39
C LEU A 81 -15.23 -5.89 -22.88
N LEU A 82 -13.94 -6.03 -23.19
CA LEU A 82 -13.47 -6.15 -24.57
C LEU A 82 -13.93 -7.47 -25.23
N TRP A 83 -14.11 -8.53 -24.43
CA TRP A 83 -14.56 -9.85 -24.90
C TRP A 83 -15.99 -10.18 -24.49
N ASP A 84 -16.52 -9.50 -23.46
CA ASP A 84 -17.84 -9.78 -22.93
C ASP A 84 -18.63 -8.50 -22.63
N LYS A 85 -19.43 -8.06 -23.61
CA LYS A 85 -20.21 -6.83 -23.53
C LYS A 85 -21.53 -6.98 -22.76
N THR A 86 -21.99 -8.21 -22.57
CA THR A 86 -23.28 -8.53 -21.97
C THR A 86 -23.12 -9.61 -20.88
N PRO A 87 -22.52 -9.25 -19.73
CA PRO A 87 -22.22 -10.22 -18.67
C PRO A 87 -23.44 -10.98 -18.14
N ARG A 88 -24.64 -10.37 -18.21
CA ARG A 88 -25.90 -10.95 -17.73
C ARG A 88 -26.46 -12.07 -18.62
N ASP A 89 -26.02 -12.21 -19.86
CA ASP A 89 -26.60 -13.15 -20.83
C ASP A 89 -26.35 -14.63 -20.46
N HIS A 90 -25.50 -14.91 -19.47
CA HIS A 90 -25.29 -16.26 -18.97
C HIS A 90 -26.39 -16.75 -18.01
N MET A 91 -27.29 -15.87 -17.56
CA MET A 91 -28.38 -16.20 -16.63
C MET A 91 -29.58 -16.78 -17.41
N ILE A 92 -30.04 -17.96 -17.01
CA ILE A 92 -31.23 -18.62 -17.58
C ILE A 92 -32.48 -18.18 -16.83
N LYS A 93 -32.39 -18.18 -15.49
CA LYS A 93 -33.46 -17.77 -14.59
C LYS A 93 -32.85 -17.03 -13.42
N ASP A 94 -33.36 -15.85 -13.14
CA ASP A 94 -33.00 -15.06 -11.96
C ASP A 94 -34.20 -15.05 -11.01
N ASP A 95 -34.15 -15.89 -9.98
CA ASP A 95 -35.19 -16.01 -8.96
C ASP A 95 -34.54 -15.78 -7.59
N THR A 96 -35.26 -15.18 -6.64
CA THR A 96 -34.74 -14.83 -5.31
C THR A 96 -34.32 -16.05 -4.50
N THR A 97 -34.75 -17.24 -4.90
CA THR A 97 -34.49 -18.52 -4.24
C THR A 97 -33.50 -19.41 -4.97
N LEU A 98 -33.43 -19.36 -6.30
CA LEU A 98 -32.54 -20.21 -7.10
C LEU A 98 -32.25 -19.58 -8.48
N SER A 99 -31.04 -19.07 -8.67
CA SER A 99 -30.56 -18.62 -9.99
C SER A 99 -30.02 -19.80 -10.80
N ALA A 100 -30.43 -19.91 -12.06
CA ALA A 100 -29.92 -20.91 -13.01
C ALA A 100 -29.03 -20.25 -14.05
N TYR A 101 -27.89 -20.88 -14.38
CA TYR A 101 -26.87 -20.32 -15.26
C TYR A 101 -26.46 -21.30 -16.36
N HIS A 102 -26.11 -20.78 -17.53
CA HIS A 102 -25.38 -21.53 -18.55
C HIS A 102 -23.94 -21.77 -18.09
N SER A 103 -23.58 -23.02 -17.79
CA SER A 103 -22.27 -23.36 -17.22
C SER A 103 -21.10 -22.91 -18.10
N GLU A 104 -21.09 -23.26 -19.40
CA GLU A 104 -20.00 -22.88 -20.31
C GLU A 104 -19.84 -21.36 -20.45
N ARG A 105 -20.96 -20.64 -20.60
CA ARG A 105 -20.95 -19.17 -20.69
C ARG A 105 -20.43 -18.54 -19.39
N THR A 106 -20.80 -19.09 -18.24
CA THR A 106 -20.36 -18.63 -16.91
C THR A 106 -18.87 -18.84 -16.74
N GLU A 107 -18.33 -19.99 -17.14
CA GLU A 107 -16.89 -20.23 -17.06
C GLU A 107 -16.09 -19.25 -17.93
N LYS A 108 -16.56 -18.98 -19.16
CA LYS A 108 -15.96 -17.97 -20.03
C LYS A 108 -16.03 -16.57 -19.43
N LEU A 109 -17.17 -16.20 -18.85
CA LEU A 109 -17.36 -14.93 -18.18
C LEU A 109 -16.38 -14.78 -17.01
N ASN A 110 -16.34 -15.77 -16.12
CA ASN A 110 -15.44 -15.81 -14.97
C ASN A 110 -13.98 -15.65 -15.41
N LEU A 111 -13.54 -16.41 -16.42
CA LEU A 111 -12.18 -16.30 -16.96
C LEU A 111 -11.88 -14.86 -17.40
N THR A 112 -12.80 -14.28 -18.18
CA THR A 112 -12.63 -12.98 -18.84
C THR A 112 -12.45 -11.84 -17.83
N PHE A 113 -13.19 -11.86 -16.72
CA PHE A 113 -13.12 -10.79 -15.72
C PHE A 113 -12.11 -11.04 -14.59
N ARG A 114 -11.82 -12.31 -14.25
CA ARG A 114 -10.88 -12.67 -13.17
C ARG A 114 -9.42 -12.71 -13.64
N LEU A 115 -9.16 -13.13 -14.88
CA LEU A 115 -7.80 -13.27 -15.41
C LEU A 115 -6.97 -11.98 -15.31
N PRO A 116 -7.50 -10.78 -15.66
CA PRO A 116 -6.74 -9.54 -15.49
C PRO A 116 -6.31 -9.27 -14.04
N ILE A 117 -7.16 -9.62 -13.06
CA ILE A 117 -6.88 -9.43 -11.64
C ILE A 117 -5.77 -10.37 -11.18
N LEU A 118 -5.85 -11.65 -11.58
CA LEU A 118 -4.83 -12.66 -11.27
C LEU A 118 -3.46 -12.24 -11.85
N ILE A 119 -3.44 -11.84 -13.12
CA ILE A 119 -2.22 -11.35 -13.80
C ILE A 119 -1.67 -10.12 -13.07
N PHE A 120 -2.53 -9.15 -12.77
CA PHE A 120 -2.12 -7.94 -12.07
C PHE A 120 -1.45 -8.28 -10.73
N ASN A 121 -2.09 -9.06 -9.87
CA ASN A 121 -1.55 -9.42 -8.57
C ASN A 121 -0.24 -10.20 -8.67
N GLY A 122 -0.16 -11.17 -9.58
CA GLY A 122 1.04 -11.98 -9.82
C GLY A 122 2.26 -11.14 -10.19
N PHE A 123 2.10 -10.11 -11.02
CA PHE A 123 3.20 -9.22 -11.39
C PHE A 123 3.41 -8.04 -10.44
N PHE A 124 2.36 -7.58 -9.76
CA PHE A 124 2.46 -6.48 -8.81
C PHE A 124 3.37 -6.82 -7.62
N VAL A 125 3.55 -8.11 -7.31
CA VAL A 125 4.53 -8.57 -6.32
C VAL A 125 5.96 -8.13 -6.66
N LEU A 126 6.31 -7.91 -7.93
CA LEU A 126 7.63 -7.43 -8.32
C LEU A 126 7.87 -5.99 -7.84
N VAL A 127 6.82 -5.17 -7.85
CA VAL A 127 6.83 -3.82 -7.27
C VAL A 127 7.02 -3.90 -5.76
N LEU A 128 6.28 -4.80 -5.10
CA LEU A 128 6.41 -5.02 -3.65
C LEU A 128 7.82 -5.52 -3.28
N PHE A 129 8.35 -6.51 -3.99
CA PHE A 129 9.72 -7.00 -3.82
C PHE A 129 10.72 -5.83 -3.90
N TRP A 130 10.59 -4.97 -4.92
CA TRP A 130 11.46 -3.82 -5.07
C TRP A 130 11.33 -2.82 -3.91
N LEU A 131 10.11 -2.50 -3.48
CA LEU A 131 9.87 -1.60 -2.35
C LEU A 131 10.40 -2.17 -1.04
N ILE A 132 10.13 -3.44 -0.74
CA ILE A 132 10.63 -4.12 0.46
C ILE A 132 12.16 -4.15 0.45
N LYS A 133 12.79 -4.49 -0.68
CA LYS A 133 14.25 -4.41 -0.84
C LYS A 133 14.78 -3.01 -0.53
N LYS A 134 14.06 -1.94 -0.89
CA LYS A 134 14.47 -0.57 -0.56
C LYS A 134 14.34 -0.24 0.92
N VAL A 135 13.38 -0.83 1.62
CA VAL A 135 13.21 -0.67 3.07
C VAL A 135 14.21 -1.51 3.85
N THR A 136 14.43 -2.76 3.47
CA THR A 136 15.26 -3.69 4.24
C THR A 136 16.73 -3.68 3.84
N GLU A 137 17.05 -3.20 2.64
CA GLU A 137 18.38 -3.32 2.00
C GLU A 137 18.89 -4.78 1.93
N ASN A 138 17.96 -5.74 2.04
CA ASN A 138 18.27 -7.15 2.07
C ASN A 138 17.39 -7.90 1.06
N ASP A 139 18.04 -8.47 0.05
CA ASP A 139 17.38 -9.15 -1.06
C ASP A 139 16.67 -10.44 -0.62
N TRP A 140 17.22 -11.17 0.36
CA TRP A 140 16.62 -12.39 0.88
C TRP A 140 15.37 -12.11 1.70
N ILE A 141 15.38 -11.05 2.52
CA ILE A 141 14.18 -10.62 3.25
C ILE A 141 13.10 -10.19 2.26
N ALA A 142 13.46 -9.39 1.25
CA ALA A 142 12.52 -8.98 0.22
C ALA A 142 11.94 -10.17 -0.57
N LEU A 143 12.79 -11.15 -0.90
CA LEU A 143 12.37 -12.39 -1.56
C LEU A 143 11.39 -13.14 -0.67
N LEU A 144 11.79 -13.49 0.56
CA LEU A 144 10.97 -14.28 1.47
C LEU A 144 9.62 -13.62 1.74
N SER A 145 9.59 -12.31 2.01
CA SER A 145 8.33 -11.57 2.18
C SER A 145 7.46 -11.64 0.92
N SER A 146 8.05 -11.50 -0.26
CA SER A 146 7.30 -11.56 -1.53
C SER A 146 6.73 -12.94 -1.80
N VAL A 147 7.51 -14.00 -1.54
CA VAL A 147 7.07 -15.39 -1.69
C VAL A 147 5.93 -15.71 -0.71
N LEU A 148 6.05 -15.31 0.56
CA LEU A 148 5.02 -15.55 1.57
C LEU A 148 3.72 -14.79 1.26
N MET A 149 3.80 -13.55 0.77
CA MET A 149 2.61 -12.81 0.33
C MET A 149 1.96 -13.50 -0.87
N LEU A 150 2.76 -13.84 -1.88
CA LEU A 150 2.26 -14.38 -3.14
C LEU A 150 1.64 -15.78 -2.98
N LEU A 151 2.25 -16.63 -2.16
CA LEU A 151 1.80 -18.00 -1.91
C LEU A 151 0.88 -18.10 -0.68
N SER A 152 0.44 -16.97 -0.11
CA SER A 152 -0.57 -16.95 0.94
C SER A 152 -1.90 -17.46 0.37
N PRO A 153 -2.52 -18.52 0.95
CA PRO A 153 -3.80 -19.04 0.45
C PRO A 153 -4.92 -17.98 0.42
N ILE A 154 -4.92 -17.06 1.38
CA ILE A 154 -5.92 -15.99 1.47
C ILE A 154 -5.73 -14.99 0.31
N LEU A 155 -4.49 -14.52 0.09
CA LEU A 155 -4.21 -13.55 -0.97
C LEU A 155 -4.35 -14.17 -2.36
N LEU A 156 -3.97 -15.44 -2.51
CA LEU A 156 -4.22 -16.21 -3.71
C LEU A 156 -5.72 -16.33 -3.98
N GLY A 157 -6.51 -16.80 -3.01
CA GLY A 157 -7.95 -16.99 -3.17
C GLY A 157 -8.68 -15.68 -3.52
N ILE A 158 -8.39 -14.58 -2.84
CA ILE A 158 -9.04 -13.29 -3.15
C ILE A 158 -8.60 -12.73 -4.51
N SER A 159 -7.40 -13.07 -5.00
CA SER A 159 -6.94 -12.66 -6.34
C SER A 159 -7.64 -13.38 -7.50
N GLN A 160 -8.40 -14.44 -7.20
CA GLN A 160 -9.19 -15.20 -8.18
C GLN A 160 -10.63 -14.68 -8.31
N ILE A 161 -10.99 -13.56 -7.67
CA ILE A 161 -12.38 -13.06 -7.61
C ILE A 161 -12.44 -11.60 -8.05
N VAL A 162 -13.51 -11.22 -8.74
CA VAL A 162 -13.82 -9.82 -9.08
C VAL A 162 -14.37 -9.08 -7.85
N ASN A 163 -13.47 -8.68 -6.97
CA ASN A 163 -13.79 -7.96 -5.73
C ASN A 163 -12.75 -6.87 -5.44
N PRO A 164 -13.11 -5.70 -4.89
CA PRO A 164 -12.14 -4.66 -4.57
C PRO A 164 -11.03 -5.13 -3.63
N ASP A 165 -11.33 -6.07 -2.73
CA ASP A 165 -10.33 -6.59 -1.79
C ASP A 165 -9.18 -7.30 -2.51
N SER A 166 -9.37 -7.77 -3.76
CA SER A 166 -8.32 -8.37 -4.60
C SER A 166 -7.19 -7.42 -4.96
N LEU A 167 -7.41 -6.10 -4.93
CA LEU A 167 -6.42 -5.06 -5.27
C LEU A 167 -6.06 -4.19 -4.05
N LEU A 168 -6.95 -4.10 -3.07
CA LEU A 168 -6.80 -3.24 -1.90
C LEU A 168 -5.52 -3.55 -1.12
N TRP A 169 -5.26 -4.83 -0.85
CA TRP A 169 -4.10 -5.26 -0.07
C TRP A 169 -2.80 -4.89 -0.77
N GLY A 170 -2.73 -5.03 -2.10
CA GLY A 170 -1.55 -4.72 -2.90
C GLY A 170 -1.23 -3.23 -2.84
N PHE A 171 -2.19 -2.38 -3.18
CA PHE A 171 -1.99 -0.92 -3.15
C PHE A 171 -1.73 -0.38 -1.74
N SER A 172 -2.42 -0.90 -0.72
CA SER A 172 -2.20 -0.50 0.68
C SER A 172 -0.79 -0.84 1.14
N THR A 173 -0.34 -2.08 0.88
CA THR A 173 1.00 -2.56 1.21
C THR A 173 2.08 -1.76 0.47
N ALA A 174 1.86 -1.49 -0.82
CA ALA A 174 2.78 -0.69 -1.62
C ALA A 174 2.90 0.75 -1.11
N SER A 175 1.79 1.37 -0.68
CA SER A 175 1.80 2.71 -0.08
C SER A 175 2.64 2.74 1.21
N ILE A 176 2.43 1.76 2.10
CA ILE A 176 3.18 1.65 3.36
C ILE A 176 4.68 1.48 3.06
N PHE A 177 5.07 0.52 2.22
CA PHE A 177 6.49 0.28 1.94
C PHE A 177 7.14 1.44 1.17
N ALA A 178 6.42 2.10 0.25
CA ALA A 178 6.91 3.32 -0.39
C ALA A 178 7.15 4.42 0.65
N PHE A 179 6.26 4.58 1.63
CA PHE A 179 6.45 5.55 2.70
C PHE A 179 7.63 5.21 3.62
N LEU A 180 7.78 3.94 4.01
CA LEU A 180 8.93 3.49 4.80
C LEU A 180 10.25 3.68 4.03
N ALA A 181 10.25 3.42 2.71
CA ALA A 181 11.41 3.68 1.86
C ALA A 181 11.73 5.18 1.79
N PHE A 182 10.71 6.04 1.77
CA PHE A 182 10.90 7.49 1.88
C PHE A 182 11.55 7.88 3.21
N ILE A 183 11.05 7.40 4.36
CA ILE A 183 11.64 7.70 5.67
C ILE A 183 13.09 7.23 5.74
N LYS A 184 13.34 5.97 5.34
CA LYS A 184 14.68 5.37 5.38
C LYS A 184 15.67 6.14 4.52
N THR A 185 15.34 6.38 3.24
CA THR A 185 16.23 7.10 2.32
C THR A 185 16.41 8.56 2.73
N SER A 186 15.44 9.14 3.43
CA SER A 186 15.56 10.50 3.94
C SER A 186 16.40 10.58 5.22
N THR A 187 16.72 9.45 5.86
CA THR A 187 17.64 9.40 7.00
C THR A 187 19.08 9.35 6.49
N PRO A 188 19.96 10.29 6.87
CA PRO A 188 21.38 10.16 6.52
C PRO A 188 21.94 8.89 7.18
N PRO A 189 22.81 8.12 6.49
CA PRO A 189 23.46 6.97 7.10
C PRO A 189 24.10 7.45 8.40
N HIS A 190 23.80 6.73 9.49
CA HIS A 190 24.42 6.99 10.77
C HIS A 190 25.94 7.02 10.57
N GLN A 191 26.57 8.17 10.82
CA GLN A 191 28.02 8.29 10.94
C GLN A 191 28.46 7.62 12.26
N TYR A 192 28.18 6.32 12.41
CA TYR A 192 28.58 5.54 13.59
C TYR A 192 30.01 4.99 13.46
N GLU A 193 30.74 5.35 12.41
CA GLU A 193 32.15 4.97 12.22
C GLU A 193 33.02 6.20 11.90
N LYS A 194 33.17 7.09 12.87
CA LYS A 194 34.29 8.04 12.84
C LYS A 194 34.78 8.31 14.25
N ASN A 195 35.28 7.25 14.89
CA ASN A 195 36.09 7.41 16.09
C ASN A 195 37.16 6.33 16.27
N ASN A 196 37.58 5.67 15.19
CA ASN A 196 38.88 4.99 15.15
C ASN A 196 39.52 5.28 13.80
N ASP A 197 40.63 5.99 13.88
CA ASP A 197 41.74 6.13 12.92
C ASP A 197 41.56 5.44 11.57
N ILE A 198 41.66 6.23 10.49
CA ILE A 198 42.50 5.95 9.30
C ILE A 198 42.23 7.04 8.24
N ASN A 199 43.29 7.79 7.94
CA ASN A 199 43.46 8.72 6.81
C ASN A 199 43.39 7.98 5.46
N ILE A 200 42.20 7.53 5.03
CA ILE A 200 41.93 7.14 3.63
C ILE A 200 40.61 7.80 3.19
N SER A 201 40.52 9.10 3.41
CA SER A 201 39.37 9.91 3.00
C SER A 201 39.86 11.06 2.14
N GLU A 202 39.75 10.93 0.82
CA GLU A 202 39.31 12.09 0.02
C GLU A 202 38.87 11.75 -1.41
N GLN A 203 39.38 10.72 -2.09
CA GLN A 203 39.17 10.64 -3.55
C GLN A 203 38.15 9.61 -4.08
N LEU A 204 37.66 8.65 -3.28
CA LEU A 204 36.66 7.68 -3.77
C LEU A 204 35.23 7.95 -3.28
N HIS A 205 35.03 8.96 -2.44
CA HIS A 205 33.77 9.13 -1.72
C HIS A 205 32.76 10.10 -2.36
N ASP A 206 33.13 10.79 -3.44
CA ASP A 206 32.33 11.91 -3.97
C ASP A 206 31.41 11.54 -5.15
N LYS A 207 31.78 10.56 -5.99
CA LYS A 207 30.95 10.22 -7.18
C LYS A 207 29.64 9.45 -6.88
N ASN A 208 29.49 8.85 -5.70
CA ASN A 208 28.26 8.12 -5.32
C ASN A 208 27.36 8.88 -4.34
N LYS A 209 27.76 10.05 -3.84
CA LYS A 209 26.98 10.84 -2.88
C LYS A 209 25.98 11.78 -3.55
N GLN A 210 26.28 12.27 -4.74
CA GLN A 210 25.48 13.30 -5.41
C GLN A 210 24.20 12.78 -6.11
N HIS A 211 24.05 11.46 -6.29
CA HIS A 211 22.87 10.89 -6.98
C HIS A 211 21.63 10.68 -6.09
N TRP A 212 21.71 10.97 -4.78
CA TRP A 212 20.67 10.62 -3.81
C TRP A 212 19.59 11.69 -3.57
N CYS A 213 19.77 12.93 -4.04
CA CYS A 213 18.79 14.00 -3.81
C CYS A 213 17.48 13.85 -4.62
N GLY A 214 17.53 13.29 -5.84
CA GLY A 214 16.32 12.97 -6.62
C GLY A 214 15.63 11.68 -6.18
N GLY A 215 16.33 10.81 -5.45
CA GLY A 215 15.87 9.46 -5.10
C GLY A 215 14.87 9.39 -3.94
N LYS A 216 14.77 10.42 -3.10
CA LYS A 216 13.89 10.42 -1.91
C LYS A 216 12.44 10.75 -2.27
N ARG A 217 12.25 11.85 -2.99
CA ARG A 217 10.91 12.39 -3.34
C ARG A 217 10.06 11.38 -4.12
N LYS A 218 10.68 10.56 -4.98
CA LYS A 218 9.96 9.53 -5.74
C LYS A 218 9.18 8.55 -4.85
N PHE A 219 9.69 8.24 -3.65
CA PHE A 219 9.01 7.32 -2.73
C PHE A 219 7.80 7.96 -2.04
N ALA A 220 7.86 9.25 -1.74
CA ALA A 220 6.69 10.01 -1.30
C ALA A 220 5.63 10.08 -2.42
N ILE A 221 6.05 10.35 -3.66
CA ILE A 221 5.14 10.34 -4.83
C ILE A 221 4.51 8.96 -5.01
N LEU A 222 5.29 7.88 -4.97
CA LEU A 222 4.77 6.51 -5.06
C LEU A 222 3.81 6.17 -3.92
N SER A 223 4.13 6.59 -2.68
CA SER A 223 3.22 6.43 -1.54
C SER A 223 1.88 7.12 -1.78
N SER A 224 1.91 8.34 -2.34
CA SER A 224 0.72 9.11 -2.72
C SER A 224 -0.10 8.40 -3.80
N ILE A 225 0.56 7.90 -4.85
CA ILE A 225 -0.08 7.16 -5.94
C ILE A 225 -0.76 5.91 -5.41
N PHE A 226 -0.02 5.07 -4.66
CA PHE A 226 -0.57 3.83 -4.14
C PHE A 226 -1.65 4.06 -3.08
N LEU A 227 -1.55 5.10 -2.25
CA LEU A 227 -2.62 5.47 -1.32
C LEU A 227 -3.88 5.90 -2.05
N GLY A 228 -3.74 6.70 -3.12
CA GLY A 228 -4.84 7.13 -3.96
C GLY A 228 -5.53 5.94 -4.64
N LEU A 229 -4.74 5.01 -5.19
CA LEU A 229 -5.24 3.77 -5.78
C LEU A 229 -5.91 2.86 -4.73
N ALA A 230 -5.37 2.75 -3.52
CA ALA A 230 -5.99 2.00 -2.44
C ALA A 230 -7.36 2.59 -2.04
N LEU A 231 -7.47 3.91 -1.91
CA LEU A 231 -8.74 4.61 -1.65
C LEU A 231 -9.75 4.44 -2.78
N LEU A 232 -9.30 4.56 -4.04
CA LEU A 232 -10.10 4.26 -5.23
C LEU A 232 -10.53 2.80 -5.31
N THR A 233 -9.91 1.91 -4.53
CA THR A 233 -10.33 0.52 -4.39
C THR A 233 -11.42 0.41 -3.33
N LYS A 234 -11.15 0.85 -2.09
CA LYS A 234 -12.07 0.77 -0.96
C LYS A 234 -11.75 1.85 0.08
N TYR A 235 -12.77 2.48 0.65
CA TYR A 235 -12.58 3.54 1.66
C TYR A 235 -11.90 3.10 2.94
N VAL A 236 -11.88 1.79 3.24
CA VAL A 236 -11.13 1.26 4.39
C VAL A 236 -9.65 1.65 4.32
N ALA A 237 -9.09 1.85 3.11
CA ALA A 237 -7.74 2.37 2.93
C ALA A 237 -7.49 3.74 3.57
N ALA A 238 -8.53 4.50 3.90
CA ALA A 238 -8.42 5.78 4.59
C ALA A 238 -7.75 5.63 5.98
N ILE A 239 -7.79 4.44 6.60
CA ILE A 239 -7.04 4.12 7.82
C ILE A 239 -5.52 4.28 7.66
N LEU A 240 -5.00 4.25 6.43
CA LEU A 240 -3.60 4.49 6.16
C LEU A 240 -3.20 5.93 6.48
N PHE A 241 -4.11 6.91 6.42
CA PHE A 241 -3.81 8.29 6.77
C PHE A 241 -3.28 8.45 8.21
N PRO A 242 -4.03 8.08 9.27
CA PRO A 242 -3.52 8.15 10.63
C PRO A 242 -2.35 7.17 10.85
N PHE A 243 -2.35 6.02 10.17
CA PHE A 243 -1.26 5.05 10.28
C PHE A 243 0.10 5.62 9.82
N LEU A 244 0.16 6.26 8.65
CA LEU A 244 1.41 6.85 8.15
C LEU A 244 1.90 7.99 9.06
N PHE A 245 0.99 8.74 9.68
CA PHE A 245 1.36 9.74 10.68
C PHE A 245 1.91 9.11 11.96
N LEU A 246 1.27 8.05 12.45
CA LEU A 246 1.79 7.29 13.60
C LEU A 246 3.19 6.77 13.31
N VAL A 247 3.46 6.24 12.12
CA VAL A 247 4.81 5.82 11.70
C VAL A 247 5.83 6.95 11.82
N ILE A 248 5.47 8.20 11.47
CA ILE A 248 6.33 9.37 11.69
C ILE A 248 6.60 9.59 13.18
N LEU A 249 5.57 9.58 14.02
CA LEU A 249 5.71 9.77 15.46
C LEU A 249 6.59 8.68 16.10
N PHE A 250 6.38 7.42 15.70
CA PHE A 250 7.22 6.30 16.11
C PHE A 250 8.67 6.48 15.67
N TYR A 251 8.90 6.94 14.44
CA TYR A 251 10.25 7.23 13.95
C TYR A 251 10.92 8.34 14.78
N PHE A 252 10.20 9.41 15.12
CA PHE A 252 10.73 10.45 16.00
C PHE A 252 11.08 9.92 17.39
N LEU A 253 10.19 9.12 17.97
CA LEU A 253 10.38 8.55 19.30
C LEU A 253 11.54 7.55 19.35
N LEU A 254 11.69 6.69 18.34
CA LEU A 254 12.67 5.60 18.36
C LEU A 254 14.05 6.03 17.82
N THR A 255 14.10 6.96 16.88
CA THR A 255 15.34 7.35 16.19
C THR A 255 15.81 8.75 16.57
N LEU A 256 14.92 9.75 16.61
CA LEU A 256 15.34 11.14 16.90
C LEU A 256 15.55 11.40 18.39
N SER A 257 14.98 10.59 19.29
CA SER A 257 15.19 10.74 20.74
C SER A 257 16.67 10.63 21.17
N ASP A 258 17.50 9.95 20.38
CA ASP A 258 18.93 9.84 20.65
C ASP A 258 19.72 11.03 20.10
N GLN A 259 19.16 11.74 19.11
CA GLN A 259 19.79 12.86 18.42
C GLN A 259 19.42 14.22 19.00
N ILE A 260 18.75 14.25 20.16
CA ILE A 260 18.25 15.46 20.86
C ILE A 260 19.35 16.52 21.08
N GLY A 261 20.64 16.13 21.15
CA GLY A 261 21.77 17.06 21.26
C GLY A 261 22.03 17.89 20.00
N ASN A 262 21.65 17.41 18.82
CA ASN A 262 21.78 18.12 17.55
C ASN A 262 20.42 18.72 17.12
N THR A 263 20.13 19.89 17.68
CA THR A 263 18.81 20.55 17.58
C THR A 263 18.45 20.89 16.13
N GLU A 264 19.40 21.40 15.34
CA GLU A 264 19.16 21.76 13.93
C GLU A 264 18.82 20.55 13.05
N LYS A 265 19.58 19.46 13.18
CA LYS A 265 19.35 18.26 12.35
C LYS A 265 18.00 17.63 12.65
N SER A 266 17.61 17.59 13.94
CA SER A 266 16.33 17.04 14.38
C SER A 266 15.16 17.91 13.89
N LYS A 267 15.25 19.24 14.03
CA LYS A 267 14.28 20.21 13.50
C LYS A 267 14.06 20.01 12.00
N LYS A 268 15.14 20.05 11.22
CA LYS A 268 15.08 19.87 9.76
C LYS A 268 14.41 18.55 9.37
N LYS A 269 14.66 17.49 10.15
CA LYS A 269 14.09 16.17 9.88
C LYS A 269 12.61 16.08 10.20
N ILE A 270 12.18 16.66 11.32
CA ILE A 270 10.77 16.74 11.70
C ILE A 270 10.00 17.51 10.62
N LEU A 271 10.50 18.69 10.24
CA LEU A 271 9.91 19.50 9.18
C LEU A 271 9.82 18.75 7.85
N GLU A 272 10.90 18.09 7.42
CA GLU A 272 10.91 17.31 6.17
C GLU A 272 9.82 16.24 6.15
N LEU A 273 9.68 15.44 7.23
CA LEU A 273 8.69 14.37 7.29
C LEU A 273 7.26 14.91 7.43
N SER A 274 7.05 15.97 8.21
CA SER A 274 5.74 16.60 8.38
C SER A 274 5.23 17.27 7.11
N VAL A 275 6.10 17.94 6.35
CA VAL A 275 5.76 18.50 5.04
C VAL A 275 5.51 17.40 4.02
N ALA A 276 6.37 16.37 4.00
CA ALA A 276 6.18 15.23 3.10
C ALA A 276 4.87 14.47 3.38
N TYR A 277 4.44 14.38 4.63
CA TYR A 277 3.14 13.81 4.98
C TYR A 277 2.00 14.58 4.31
N PHE A 278 1.94 15.91 4.45
CA PHE A 278 0.93 16.71 3.76
C PHE A 278 1.03 16.62 2.25
N ALA A 279 2.24 16.57 1.69
CA ALA A 279 2.44 16.35 0.26
C ALA A 279 1.87 15.00 -0.21
N ILE A 280 2.03 13.94 0.59
CA ILE A 280 1.43 12.62 0.31
C ILE A 280 -0.09 12.70 0.35
N VAL A 281 -0.62 13.44 1.32
CA VAL A 281 -2.06 13.64 1.49
C VAL A 281 -2.66 14.32 0.28
N VAL A 282 -2.09 15.45 -0.12
CA VAL A 282 -2.50 16.17 -1.33
C VAL A 282 -2.31 15.30 -2.57
N GLY A 283 -1.18 14.60 -2.68
CA GLY A 283 -0.87 13.74 -3.82
C GLY A 283 -1.90 12.61 -4.02
N TYR A 284 -2.35 11.95 -2.95
CA TYR A 284 -3.37 10.91 -3.08
C TYR A 284 -4.73 11.51 -3.46
N LEU A 285 -5.09 12.70 -2.96
CA LEU A 285 -6.34 13.39 -3.32
C LEU A 285 -6.36 13.74 -4.81
N VAL A 286 -5.22 14.13 -5.37
CA VAL A 286 -5.05 14.36 -6.82
C VAL A 286 -5.29 13.06 -7.58
N VAL A 287 -4.62 11.97 -7.21
CA VAL A 287 -4.78 10.66 -7.86
C VAL A 287 -6.22 10.17 -7.79
N PHE A 288 -6.86 10.30 -6.63
CA PHE A 288 -8.26 9.95 -6.42
C PHE A 288 -9.20 10.77 -7.32
N SER A 289 -8.99 12.09 -7.38
CA SER A 289 -9.82 12.99 -8.20
C SER A 289 -9.67 12.71 -9.70
N LEU A 290 -8.44 12.48 -10.16
CA LEU A 290 -8.15 12.22 -11.57
C LEU A 290 -8.80 10.92 -12.08
N LEU A 291 -8.78 9.86 -11.27
CA LEU A 291 -9.30 8.55 -11.67
C LEU A 291 -10.79 8.36 -11.36
N MET A 292 -11.40 9.24 -10.55
CA MET A 292 -12.85 9.28 -10.30
C MET A 292 -13.47 10.61 -10.78
N PRO A 293 -13.74 10.77 -12.10
CA PRO A 293 -14.23 12.03 -12.68
C PRO A 293 -15.49 12.60 -12.05
N ALA A 294 -16.34 11.77 -11.44
CA ALA A 294 -17.50 12.21 -10.66
C ALA A 294 -17.15 13.28 -9.60
N VAL A 295 -15.91 13.31 -9.09
CA VAL A 295 -15.40 14.35 -8.18
C VAL A 295 -15.52 15.75 -8.79
N PHE A 296 -15.21 15.91 -10.09
CA PHE A 296 -15.27 17.20 -10.76
C PHE A 296 -16.70 17.71 -10.95
N ILE A 297 -17.68 16.79 -11.01
CA ILE A 297 -19.10 17.16 -11.09
C ILE A 297 -19.68 17.45 -9.70
N ARG A 298 -19.25 16.70 -8.68
CA ARG A 298 -19.71 16.84 -7.29
C ARG A 298 -18.52 16.70 -6.33
N SER A 299 -17.96 17.83 -5.92
CA SER A 299 -16.83 17.89 -4.99
C SER A 299 -17.09 17.17 -3.65
N LYS A 300 -18.36 17.07 -3.22
CA LYS A 300 -18.76 16.26 -2.07
C LYS A 300 -18.26 14.81 -2.15
N TYR A 301 -18.11 14.25 -3.35
CA TYR A 301 -17.59 12.89 -3.55
C TYR A 301 -16.11 12.76 -3.20
N LEU A 302 -15.31 13.82 -3.36
CA LEU A 302 -13.95 13.83 -2.85
C LEU A 302 -13.95 13.80 -1.33
N TRP A 303 -14.74 14.68 -0.69
CA TRP A 303 -14.84 14.74 0.77
C TRP A 303 -15.30 13.41 1.36
N THR A 304 -16.49 12.92 0.99
CA THR A 304 -17.04 11.68 1.56
C THR A 304 -16.25 10.44 1.17
N GLY A 305 -15.53 10.49 0.04
CA GLY A 305 -14.75 9.36 -0.45
C GLY A 305 -13.30 9.29 0.05
N THR A 306 -12.85 10.31 0.79
CA THR A 306 -11.47 10.38 1.30
C THR A 306 -11.46 10.80 2.76
N ILE A 307 -11.25 12.10 3.02
CA ILE A 307 -11.02 12.69 4.34
C ILE A 307 -12.28 12.62 5.21
N GLY A 308 -13.43 12.91 4.62
CA GLY A 308 -14.74 12.97 5.29
C GLY A 308 -15.49 11.65 5.32
N TYR A 309 -14.80 10.52 5.13
CA TYR A 309 -15.42 9.20 5.26
C TYR A 309 -15.94 8.98 6.69
N GLU A 310 -17.10 8.34 6.82
CA GLU A 310 -17.75 8.06 8.10
C GLU A 310 -16.80 7.25 9.01
N GLY A 311 -16.48 7.80 10.18
CA GLY A 311 -15.52 7.23 11.13
C GLY A 311 -14.10 7.81 11.06
N LEU A 312 -13.67 8.41 9.94
CA LEU A 312 -12.34 9.00 9.83
C LEU A 312 -12.32 10.54 9.92
N GLY A 313 -13.41 11.23 9.61
CA GLY A 313 -13.43 12.70 9.56
C GLY A 313 -12.83 13.40 10.78
N ASN A 314 -13.20 12.96 12.00
CA ASN A 314 -12.66 13.52 13.24
C ASN A 314 -11.17 13.17 13.44
N ILE A 315 -10.79 11.92 13.16
CA ILE A 315 -9.41 11.44 13.28
C ILE A 315 -8.51 12.23 12.31
N PHE A 316 -8.99 12.51 11.10
CA PHE A 316 -8.25 13.29 10.13
C PHE A 316 -7.87 14.66 10.67
N TRP A 317 -8.83 15.42 11.22
CA TRP A 317 -8.58 16.77 11.71
C TRP A 317 -7.63 16.78 12.92
N ILE A 318 -7.72 15.78 13.80
CA ILE A 318 -6.79 15.62 14.91
C ILE A 318 -5.36 15.41 14.38
N VAL A 319 -5.18 14.46 13.47
CA VAL A 319 -3.87 14.13 12.91
C VAL A 319 -3.29 15.28 12.08
N ALA A 320 -4.12 15.93 11.25
CA ALA A 320 -3.72 17.11 10.49
C ALA A 320 -3.32 18.27 11.41
N GLY A 321 -4.10 18.53 12.46
CA GLY A 321 -3.80 19.55 13.48
C GLY A 321 -2.50 19.26 14.22
N LEU A 322 -2.28 18.02 14.67
CA LEU A 322 -1.03 17.61 15.30
C LEU A 322 0.17 17.75 14.36
N ASN A 323 0.04 17.34 13.10
CA ASN A 323 1.13 17.49 12.13
C ASN A 323 1.41 18.96 11.82
N PHE A 324 0.38 19.79 11.72
CA PHE A 324 0.53 21.24 11.54
C PHE A 324 1.25 21.88 12.75
N PHE A 325 0.89 21.47 13.96
CA PHE A 325 1.57 21.92 15.17
C PHE A 325 3.06 21.55 15.18
N LEU A 326 3.45 20.37 14.69
CA LEU A 326 4.86 19.99 14.54
C LEU A 326 5.62 20.90 13.57
N ILE A 327 4.98 21.33 12.47
CA ILE A 327 5.56 22.29 11.53
C ILE A 327 5.73 23.66 12.20
N MET A 328 4.69 24.15 12.88
CA MET A 328 4.75 25.42 13.63
C MET A 328 5.79 25.40 14.75
N ASP A 329 5.93 24.29 15.47
CA ASP A 329 6.99 24.10 16.44
C ASP A 329 8.37 24.24 15.81
N CYS A 330 8.60 23.62 14.65
CA CYS A 330 9.87 23.74 13.95
C CYS A 330 10.14 25.18 13.46
N GLU A 331 9.16 25.82 12.82
CA GLU A 331 9.34 27.14 12.19
C GLU A 331 9.37 28.29 13.21
N ILE A 332 8.44 28.29 14.18
CA ILE A 332 8.23 29.40 15.12
C ILE A 332 8.98 29.18 16.43
N PHE A 333 8.88 27.97 16.99
CA PHE A 333 9.42 27.64 18.31
C PHE A 333 10.79 26.94 18.24
N GLU A 334 11.41 26.87 17.07
CA GLU A 334 12.72 26.25 16.83
C GLU A 334 12.80 24.76 17.25
N GLY A 335 11.67 24.07 17.28
CA GLY A 335 11.56 22.67 17.68
C GLY A 335 11.60 22.43 19.20
N LYS A 336 11.41 23.48 20.02
CA LYS A 336 11.50 23.39 21.49
C LYS A 336 10.45 22.44 22.06
N VAL A 337 9.21 22.45 21.55
CA VAL A 337 8.14 21.61 22.06
C VAL A 337 8.37 20.14 21.71
N ALA A 338 8.69 19.83 20.44
CA ALA A 338 9.03 18.47 20.01
C ALA A 338 10.24 17.94 20.79
N LYS A 339 11.26 18.77 21.03
CA LYS A 339 12.42 18.40 21.85
C LYS A 339 12.03 18.07 23.29
N PHE A 340 11.18 18.88 23.91
CA PHE A 340 10.66 18.63 25.25
C PHE A 340 9.89 17.30 25.31
N LEU A 341 8.98 17.08 24.36
CA LEU A 341 8.21 15.83 24.26
C LEU A 341 9.11 14.62 24.05
N LEU A 342 10.05 14.66 23.10
CA LEU A 342 10.97 13.55 22.82
C LEU A 342 11.87 13.25 24.01
N LYS A 343 12.31 14.28 24.77
CA LYS A 343 13.10 14.10 25.99
C LYS A 343 12.28 13.38 27.06
N ASN A 344 11.04 13.82 27.30
CA ASN A 344 10.19 13.26 28.35
C ASN A 344 9.63 11.88 27.99
N LEU A 345 9.40 11.61 26.70
CA LEU A 345 8.90 10.33 26.20
C LEU A 345 10.01 9.32 25.90
N LYS A 346 11.29 9.68 26.09
CA LYS A 346 12.43 8.80 25.78
C LYS A 346 12.35 7.42 26.46
N PHE A 347 11.73 7.33 27.64
CA PHE A 347 11.53 6.05 28.33
C PHE A 347 10.67 5.07 27.52
N LEU A 348 9.69 5.57 26.74
CA LEU A 348 8.82 4.74 25.90
C LEU A 348 9.60 4.00 24.82
N LYS A 349 10.75 4.52 24.36
CA LYS A 349 11.59 3.85 23.36
C LYS A 349 11.97 2.43 23.76
N ASN A 350 12.21 2.19 25.05
CA ASN A 350 12.62 0.88 25.56
C ASN A 350 11.40 -0.01 25.89
N ILE A 351 10.27 0.59 26.22
CA ILE A 351 9.05 -0.12 26.64
C ILE A 351 8.22 -0.55 25.42
N LEU A 352 8.01 0.37 24.48
CA LEU A 352 7.04 0.21 23.40
C LEU A 352 7.36 -0.96 22.46
N PRO A 353 8.61 -1.18 22.01
CA PRO A 353 8.94 -2.37 21.23
C PRO A 353 8.67 -3.67 21.99
N ARG A 354 8.95 -3.71 23.31
CA ARG A 354 8.71 -4.91 24.14
C ARG A 354 7.22 -5.21 24.26
N ILE A 355 6.41 -4.20 24.55
CA ILE A 355 4.94 -4.34 24.59
C ILE A 355 4.44 -4.83 23.25
N PHE A 356 4.94 -4.26 22.15
CA PHE A 356 4.53 -4.65 20.80
C PHE A 356 4.88 -6.11 20.50
N TYR A 357 6.09 -6.57 20.82
CA TYR A 357 6.48 -7.96 20.63
C TYR A 357 5.65 -8.92 21.49
N ILE A 358 5.41 -8.59 22.77
CA ILE A 358 4.56 -9.38 23.66
C ILE A 358 3.14 -9.47 23.07
N PHE A 359 2.58 -8.33 22.66
CA PHE A 359 1.26 -8.27 22.05
C PHE A 359 1.16 -9.15 20.80
N LEU A 360 2.14 -9.08 19.89
CA LEU A 360 2.17 -9.92 18.69
C LEU A 360 2.28 -11.42 19.02
N ILE A 361 3.07 -11.79 20.02
CA ILE A 361 3.17 -13.18 20.49
C ILE A 361 1.82 -13.64 21.06
N VAL A 362 1.21 -12.86 21.95
CA VAL A 362 -0.09 -13.17 22.54
C VAL A 362 -1.16 -13.32 21.45
N LEU A 363 -1.20 -12.39 20.49
CA LEU A 363 -2.15 -12.46 19.37
C LEU A 363 -1.95 -13.71 18.52
N THR A 364 -0.68 -14.06 18.22
CA THR A 364 -0.35 -15.27 17.46
C THR A 364 -0.79 -16.53 18.20
N LEU A 365 -0.49 -16.61 19.51
CA LEU A 365 -0.92 -17.73 20.35
C LEU A 365 -2.44 -17.82 20.43
N PHE A 366 -3.13 -16.68 20.57
CA PHE A 366 -4.59 -16.64 20.58
C PHE A 366 -5.20 -17.17 19.27
N VAL A 367 -4.68 -16.74 18.12
CA VAL A 367 -5.14 -17.24 16.80
C VAL A 367 -4.87 -18.73 16.66
N LEU A 368 -3.69 -19.22 17.09
CA LEU A 368 -3.36 -20.64 17.05
C LEU A 368 -4.27 -21.47 17.97
N VAL A 369 -4.55 -20.98 19.18
CA VAL A 369 -5.45 -21.66 20.13
C VAL A 369 -6.86 -21.75 19.55
N ASN A 370 -7.42 -20.64 19.04
CA ASN A 370 -8.75 -20.66 18.43
C ASN A 370 -8.82 -21.63 17.25
N TRP A 371 -7.80 -21.62 16.40
CA TRP A 371 -7.72 -22.52 15.25
C TRP A 371 -7.65 -24.00 15.67
N ILE A 372 -6.83 -24.33 16.67
CA ILE A 372 -6.72 -25.70 17.21
C ILE A 372 -8.01 -26.12 17.94
N SER A 373 -8.68 -25.19 18.64
CA SER A 373 -9.93 -25.49 19.35
C SER A 373 -11.14 -25.63 18.43
N GLY A 374 -11.01 -25.29 17.14
CA GLY A 374 -12.13 -25.28 16.20
C GLY A 374 -13.17 -24.20 16.48
N ASN A 375 -12.78 -23.10 17.13
CA ASN A 375 -13.63 -21.95 17.44
C ASN A 375 -13.47 -20.81 16.43
#